data_AF-A0A7G7CEJ1-F1
#
_entry.id   AF-A0A7G7CEJ1-F1
#
_cell.length_a   1.000
_cell.length_b   1.000
_cell.length_c   1.000
_cell.angle_alpha   90.00
_cell.angle_beta   90.00
_cell.angle_gamma   90.00
#
_symmetry.space_group_name_H-M   'P 1'
#
loop_
_entity.id
_entity.type
_entity.pdbx_description
1 polymer ?
#
loop_
_entity_poly.entity_id
_entity_poly.type
_entity_poly.pdbx_seq_one_letter_code
_entity_poly.pdbx_strand_id
1 'polypeptide(L)'
;MIKFLMILMMLNTMNMMFISHPMVMTISLITLTVMICFLMNMMNYYLWFSYIMFLIIIGSLMILFLYMSNLTSNKFIILNLKKILPLSFFFLLFFIFFYFSLSNIYILLNNQKSPLISAFFMKFNEIEPMMNMNKLYNNYSLEMSILMMILLLWIMLVAIKISNLKKGPFRMKF
;
A
#
# COMPACT_ATOMS: atom_id res chain seq x y z
N MET A 1 -7.54 12.67 -12.42
CA MET A 1 -7.88 11.63 -11.41
C MET A 1 -6.64 11.12 -10.67
N ILE A 2 -5.65 10.54 -11.36
CA ILE A 2 -4.41 10.02 -10.73
C ILE A 2 -3.71 11.05 -9.83
N LYS A 3 -3.53 12.29 -10.31
CA LYS A 3 -2.90 13.36 -9.53
C LYS A 3 -3.66 13.69 -8.24
N PHE A 4 -4.99 13.67 -8.27
CA PHE A 4 -5.83 13.90 -7.09
C PHE A 4 -5.70 12.76 -6.08
N LEU A 5 -5.70 11.51 -6.55
CA LEU A 5 -5.45 10.32 -5.71
C LEU A 5 -4.05 10.37 -5.07
N MET A 6 -3.02 10.79 -5.80
CA MET A 6 -1.67 10.97 -5.25
C MET A 6 -1.62 12.02 -4.13
N ILE A 7 -2.36 13.13 -4.29
CA ILE A 7 -2.47 14.16 -3.25
C ILE A 7 -3.13 13.59 -1.99
N LEU A 8 -4.24 12.85 -2.15
CA LEU A 8 -4.92 12.21 -1.03
C LEU A 8 -4.03 11.21 -0.29
N MET A 9 -3.20 10.45 -1.01
CA MET A 9 -2.23 9.54 -0.37
C MET A 9 -1.20 10.27 0.45
N MET A 10 -0.59 11.33 -0.11
CA MET A 10 0.44 12.09 0.59
C MET A 10 -0.12 12.72 1.87
N LEU A 11 -1.34 13.25 1.82
CA LEU A 11 -2.02 13.76 3.02
C LEU A 11 -2.23 12.65 4.06
N ASN A 12 -2.67 11.46 3.66
CA ASN A 12 -2.83 10.32 4.56
C ASN A 12 -1.50 9.89 5.19
N THR A 13 -0.42 9.75 4.41
CA THR A 13 0.89 9.35 4.94
C THR A 13 1.49 10.36 5.90
N MET A 14 1.23 11.65 5.72
CA MET A 14 1.73 12.68 6.63
C MET A 14 0.94 12.68 7.94
N ASN A 15 -0.38 12.47 7.87
CA ASN A 15 -1.21 12.33 9.08
C ASN A 15 -0.76 11.13 9.95
N MET A 16 -0.24 10.07 9.33
CA MET A 16 0.32 8.91 10.06
C MET A 16 1.42 9.26 11.05
N MET A 17 2.28 10.21 10.71
CA MET A 17 3.44 10.54 11.54
C MET A 17 3.04 11.09 12.92
N PHE A 18 1.80 11.56 13.07
CA PHE A 18 1.31 12.20 14.30
C PHE A 18 0.26 11.39 15.06
N ILE A 19 -0.13 10.22 14.52
CA ILE A 19 -1.09 9.34 15.18
C ILE A 19 -0.34 8.47 16.19
N SER A 20 -0.68 8.62 17.48
CA SER A 20 -0.10 7.81 18.56
C SER A 20 -0.88 6.54 18.82
N HIS A 21 -2.19 6.54 18.59
CA HIS A 21 -3.05 5.41 18.94
C HIS A 21 -2.96 4.31 17.87
N PRO A 22 -2.59 3.07 18.22
CA PRO A 22 -2.37 1.98 17.26
C PRO A 22 -3.62 1.68 16.43
N MET A 23 -4.82 1.73 17.04
CA MET A 23 -6.08 1.52 16.30
C MET A 23 -6.29 2.58 15.20
N VAL A 24 -6.04 3.87 15.48
CA VAL A 24 -6.21 4.91 14.46
C VAL A 24 -5.17 4.74 13.37
N MET A 25 -3.94 4.36 13.74
CA MET A 25 -2.86 4.04 12.80
C MET A 25 -3.27 2.88 11.86
N THR A 26 -3.93 1.84 12.36
CA THR A 26 -4.41 0.74 11.51
C THR A 26 -5.51 1.20 10.54
N ILE A 27 -6.42 2.06 10.99
CA ILE A 27 -7.51 2.57 10.14
C ILE A 27 -6.96 3.43 9.01
N SER A 28 -6.01 4.33 9.30
CA SER A 28 -5.36 5.14 8.27
C SER A 28 -4.50 4.30 7.32
N LEU A 29 -3.99 3.14 7.76
CA LEU A 29 -3.21 2.24 6.89
C LEU A 29 -4.16 1.57 5.89
N ILE A 30 -5.32 1.10 6.36
CA ILE A 30 -6.35 0.52 5.49
C ILE A 30 -6.76 1.53 4.41
N THR A 31 -7.05 2.78 4.77
CA THR A 31 -7.45 3.79 3.77
C THR A 31 -6.35 4.09 2.75
N LEU A 32 -5.09 4.17 3.17
CA LEU A 32 -3.95 4.32 2.25
C LEU A 32 -3.90 3.17 1.24
N THR A 33 -4.05 1.94 1.72
CA THR A 33 -3.89 0.73 0.89
C THR A 33 -5.00 0.56 -0.14
N VAL A 34 -6.24 0.93 0.21
CA VAL A 34 -7.36 1.03 -0.73
C VAL A 34 -7.01 2.03 -1.84
N MET A 35 -6.52 3.22 -1.48
CA MET A 35 -6.11 4.23 -2.46
C MET A 35 -5.01 3.69 -3.39
N ILE A 36 -4.04 2.94 -2.85
CA ILE A 36 -2.90 2.37 -3.63
C ILE A 36 -3.42 1.36 -4.66
N CYS A 37 -4.36 0.51 -4.28
CA CYS A 37 -4.98 -0.44 -5.19
C CYS A 37 -5.74 0.28 -6.32
N PHE A 38 -6.44 1.37 -6.01
CA PHE A 38 -7.07 2.21 -7.04
C PHE A 38 -6.08 2.87 -7.98
N LEU A 39 -4.95 3.38 -7.48
CA LEU A 39 -3.90 3.94 -8.35
C LEU A 39 -3.28 2.87 -9.26
N MET A 40 -2.95 1.70 -8.72
CA MET A 40 -2.38 0.60 -9.48
C MET A 40 -3.33 0.12 -10.57
N ASN A 41 -4.64 0.10 -10.28
CA ASN A 41 -5.64 -0.22 -11.28
C ASN A 41 -5.70 0.81 -12.42
N MET A 42 -5.50 2.09 -12.13
CA MET A 42 -5.50 3.15 -13.14
C MET A 42 -4.24 3.16 -14.01
N MET A 43 -3.12 2.62 -13.52
CA MET A 43 -1.84 2.60 -14.23
C MET A 43 -1.62 1.35 -15.06
N ASN A 44 -2.20 0.21 -14.66
CA ASN A 44 -1.98 -1.06 -15.32
C ASN A 44 -3.17 -1.45 -16.21
N TYR A 45 -2.86 -2.02 -17.38
CA TYR A 45 -3.88 -2.58 -18.28
C TYR A 45 -4.61 -3.79 -17.69
N TYR A 46 -3.99 -4.49 -16.72
CA TYR A 46 -4.52 -5.71 -16.13
C TYR A 46 -4.80 -5.57 -14.63
N LEU A 47 -6.03 -5.91 -14.25
CA LEU A 47 -6.58 -5.81 -12.90
C LEU A 47 -6.05 -6.86 -11.92
N TRP A 48 -5.44 -7.96 -12.39
CA TRP A 48 -5.10 -9.09 -11.53
C TRP A 48 -4.04 -8.75 -10.48
N PHE A 49 -3.05 -7.93 -10.84
CA PHE A 49 -2.00 -7.51 -9.91
C PHE A 49 -2.53 -6.57 -8.81
N SER A 50 -3.36 -5.59 -9.17
CA SER A 50 -3.97 -4.68 -8.18
C SER A 50 -4.91 -5.42 -7.24
N TYR A 51 -5.60 -6.46 -7.73
CA TYR A 51 -6.45 -7.33 -6.92
C TYR A 51 -5.68 -8.19 -5.91
N ILE A 52 -4.59 -8.84 -6.32
CA ILE A 52 -3.76 -9.65 -5.41
C ILE A 52 -3.15 -8.77 -4.30
N MET A 53 -2.65 -7.59 -4.67
CA MET A 53 -2.12 -6.63 -3.70
C MET A 53 -3.18 -6.22 -2.67
N PHE A 54 -4.41 -5.98 -3.11
CA PHE A 54 -5.53 -5.64 -2.22
C PHE A 54 -5.81 -6.74 -1.18
N LEU A 55 -5.90 -7.99 -1.63
CA LEU A 55 -6.19 -9.13 -0.76
C LEU A 55 -5.10 -9.36 0.30
N ILE A 56 -3.83 -9.35 -0.11
CA ILE A 56 -2.70 -9.61 0.80
C ILE A 56 -2.62 -8.50 1.86
N ILE A 57 -2.79 -7.24 1.44
CA ILE A 57 -2.64 -6.11 2.35
C ILE A 57 -3.81 -6.02 3.33
N ILE A 58 -5.06 -6.25 2.89
CA ILE A 58 -6.19 -6.26 3.82
C ILE A 58 -6.12 -7.44 4.79
N GLY A 59 -5.78 -8.63 4.30
CA GLY A 59 -5.63 -9.81 5.14
C GLY A 59 -4.59 -9.62 6.25
N SER A 60 -3.42 -9.07 5.92
CA SER A 60 -2.37 -8.79 6.90
C SER A 60 -2.76 -7.70 7.91
N LEU A 61 -3.47 -6.66 7.48
CA LEU A 61 -3.93 -5.58 8.36
C LEU A 61 -5.03 -6.02 9.34
N MET A 62 -5.91 -6.95 8.96
CA MET A 62 -6.93 -7.50 9.86
C MET A 62 -6.33 -8.28 11.03
N ILE A 63 -5.26 -9.05 10.78
CA ILE A 63 -4.54 -9.78 11.84
C ILE A 63 -3.89 -8.80 12.82
N LEU A 64 -3.31 -7.71 12.30
CA LEU A 64 -2.68 -6.66 13.10
C LEU A 64 -3.71 -5.92 13.96
N PHE A 65 -4.91 -5.68 13.42
CA PHE A 65 -6.04 -5.12 14.15
C PHE A 65 -6.47 -6.01 15.33
N LEU A 66 -6.65 -7.31 15.10
CA LEU A 66 -7.02 -8.29 16.15
C LEU A 66 -5.97 -8.35 17.27
N TYR A 67 -4.69 -8.29 16.92
CA TYR A 67 -3.61 -8.29 17.91
C TYR A 67 -3.65 -7.04 18.79
N MET A 68 -3.82 -5.86 18.19
CA MET A 68 -3.85 -4.60 18.93
C MET A 68 -5.11 -4.43 19.79
N SER A 69 -6.29 -4.88 19.30
CA SER A 69 -7.52 -4.84 20.11
C SER A 69 -7.43 -5.72 21.37
N ASN A 70 -6.64 -6.79 21.33
CA ASN A 70 -6.47 -7.68 22.48
C ASN A 70 -5.42 -7.18 23.48
N LEU A 71 -4.53 -6.25 23.09
CA LEU A 71 -3.44 -5.75 23.94
C LEU A 71 -3.75 -4.44 24.67
N THR A 72 -4.55 -3.56 24.07
CA THR A 72 -4.86 -2.27 24.69
C THR A 72 -6.28 -2.29 25.25
N SER A 73 -6.44 -2.07 26.56
CA SER A 73 -7.73 -1.73 27.15
C SER A 73 -8.32 -0.52 26.39
N ASN A 74 -9.63 -0.55 26.10
CA ASN A 74 -10.41 0.43 25.35
C ASN A 74 -10.33 1.87 25.92
N LYS A 75 -9.14 2.48 25.96
CA LYS A 75 -8.95 3.87 26.33
C LYS A 75 -9.43 4.72 25.17
N PHE A 76 -10.24 5.72 25.47
CA PHE A 76 -10.74 6.65 24.46
C PHE A 76 -9.59 7.23 23.64
N ILE A 77 -9.80 7.27 22.33
CA ILE A 77 -8.84 7.76 21.36
C ILE A 77 -8.67 9.27 21.56
N ILE A 78 -7.56 9.69 22.18
CA ILE A 78 -7.20 11.11 22.29
C ILE A 78 -6.30 11.47 21.12
N LEU A 79 -6.88 12.06 20.09
CA LEU A 79 -6.15 12.63 18.95
C LEU A 79 -5.69 14.05 19.30
N ASN A 80 -4.39 14.30 19.21
CA ASN A 80 -3.82 15.64 19.36
C ASN A 80 -4.05 16.48 18.09
N LEU A 81 -5.31 16.89 17.87
CA LEU A 81 -5.74 17.68 16.70
C LEU A 81 -4.94 18.98 16.54
N LYS A 82 -4.46 19.58 17.63
CA LYS A 82 -3.61 20.78 17.62
C LYS A 82 -2.33 20.64 16.80
N LYS A 83 -1.76 19.43 16.70
CA LYS A 83 -0.55 19.16 15.90
C LYS A 83 -0.87 18.80 14.45
N ILE A 84 -1.99 18.11 14.23
CA ILE A 84 -2.37 17.57 12.92
C ILE A 84 -2.90 18.68 12.00
N LEU A 85 -3.79 19.53 12.52
CA LEU A 85 -4.49 20.55 11.74
C LEU A 85 -3.54 21.53 11.01
N PRO A 86 -2.64 22.26 11.69
CA PRO A 86 -1.83 23.29 11.01
C PRO A 86 -0.91 22.72 9.94
N LEU A 87 -0.35 21.53 10.17
CA LEU A 87 0.52 20.87 9.21
C LEU A 87 -0.26 20.38 7.98
N SER A 88 -1.42 19.77 8.20
CA SER A 88 -2.28 19.30 7.11
C SER A 88 -2.71 20.46 6.19
N PHE A 89 -3.04 21.63 6.75
CA PHE A 89 -3.36 22.83 5.99
C PHE A 89 -2.16 23.38 5.20
N PHE A 90 -0.96 23.43 5.81
CA PHE A 90 0.24 23.91 5.13
C PHE A 90 0.59 23.05 3.92
N PHE A 91 0.51 21.73 4.06
CA PHE A 91 0.76 20.83 2.93
C PHE A 91 -0.31 20.94 1.85
N LEU A 92 -1.57 21.12 2.22
CA LEU A 92 -2.64 21.28 1.24
C LEU A 92 -2.42 22.54 0.40
N LEU A 93 -1.98 23.65 1.01
CA LEU A 93 -1.58 24.87 0.32
C LEU A 93 -0.35 24.68 -0.56
N PHE A 94 0.69 24.00 -0.06
CA PHE A 94 1.88 23.65 -0.84
C PHE A 94 1.51 22.83 -2.09
N PHE A 95 0.62 21.85 -1.95
CA PHE A 95 0.18 21.03 -3.08
C PHE A 95 -0.68 21.79 -4.08
N ILE A 96 -1.55 22.71 -3.63
CA ILE A 96 -2.30 23.58 -4.55
C ILE A 96 -1.30 24.38 -5.39
N PHE A 97 -0.27 24.94 -4.77
CA PHE A 97 0.79 25.68 -5.46
C PHE A 97 1.53 24.80 -6.49
N PHE A 98 1.93 23.59 -6.10
CA PHE A 98 2.55 22.62 -7.02
C PHE A 98 1.63 22.18 -8.16
N TYR A 99 0.34 22.01 -7.89
CA TYR A 99 -0.61 21.58 -8.91
C TYR A 99 -0.72 22.61 -10.04
N PHE A 100 -0.75 23.90 -9.69
CA PHE A 100 -0.78 25.00 -10.65
C PHE A 100 0.56 25.21 -11.36
N SER A 101 1.70 24.98 -10.71
CA SER A 101 3.00 25.10 -11.38
C SER A 101 3.22 23.98 -12.41
N LEU A 102 2.80 22.76 -12.08
CA LEU A 102 2.93 21.61 -12.99
C LEU A 102 1.92 21.65 -14.14
N SER A 103 0.71 22.21 -13.98
CA SER A 103 -0.25 22.28 -15.10
C SER A 103 0.33 23.00 -16.32
N ASN A 104 1.17 24.02 -16.12
CA ASN A 104 1.84 24.72 -17.20
C ASN A 104 2.87 23.84 -17.93
N ILE A 105 3.59 22.98 -17.21
CA ILE A 105 4.58 22.06 -17.78
C ILE A 105 3.91 20.92 -18.57
N TYR A 106 2.76 20.42 -18.09
CA TYR A 106 2.01 19.37 -18.80
C TYR A 106 1.37 19.86 -20.11
N ILE A 107 1.02 21.14 -20.23
CA ILE A 107 0.55 21.74 -21.49
C ILE A 107 1.68 21.75 -22.53
N LEU A 108 2.93 22.04 -22.11
CA LEU A 108 4.11 21.96 -22.98
C LEU A 108 4.42 20.52 -23.45
N LEU A 109 4.27 19.52 -22.57
CA LEU A 109 4.58 18.13 -22.88
C LEU A 109 3.49 17.41 -23.71
N ASN A 110 2.21 17.77 -23.54
CA ASN A 110 1.12 17.16 -24.32
C ASN A 110 1.14 17.55 -25.80
N ASN A 111 1.77 18.67 -26.16
CA ASN A 111 1.99 19.04 -27.56
C ASN A 111 3.07 18.17 -28.25
N GLN A 112 3.80 17.36 -27.47
CA GLN A 112 4.79 16.38 -27.95
C GLN A 112 4.36 14.93 -27.65
N LYS A 113 3.07 14.60 -27.80
CA LYS A 113 2.66 13.19 -27.88
C LYS A 113 3.24 12.57 -29.15
N SER A 114 4.44 12.00 -29.04
CA SER A 114 5.03 11.21 -30.10
C SER A 114 4.17 9.96 -30.33
N PRO A 115 3.82 9.62 -31.58
CA PRO A 115 3.00 8.45 -31.92
C PRO A 115 3.65 7.11 -31.53
N LEU A 116 4.93 7.12 -31.12
CA LEU A 116 5.62 5.93 -30.61
C LEU A 116 5.02 5.42 -29.31
N ILE A 117 4.58 6.30 -28.41
CA ILE A 117 4.08 5.90 -27.10
C ILE A 117 2.70 5.23 -27.23
N SER A 118 1.81 5.78 -28.07
CA SER A 118 0.51 5.16 -28.34
C SER A 118 0.62 3.84 -29.11
N ALA A 119 1.59 3.72 -30.02
CA ALA A 119 1.83 2.48 -30.75
C ALA A 119 2.42 1.36 -29.87
N PHE A 120 3.27 1.71 -28.90
CA PHE A 120 3.79 0.75 -27.92
C PHE A 120 2.65 0.19 -27.07
N PHE A 121 1.77 1.06 -26.54
CA PHE A 121 0.65 0.65 -25.70
C PHE A 121 -0.42 -0.18 -26.45
N MET A 122 -0.66 0.09 -27.73
CA MET A 122 -1.56 -0.72 -28.55
C MET A 122 -1.03 -2.16 -28.75
N LYS A 123 0.28 -2.32 -28.99
CA LYS A 123 0.90 -3.65 -29.15
C LYS A 123 0.88 -4.49 -27.86
N PHE A 124 0.94 -3.85 -26.69
CA PHE A 124 0.83 -4.57 -25.41
C PHE A 124 -0.59 -5.02 -25.07
N ASN A 125 -1.62 -4.38 -25.63
CA ASN A 125 -3.00 -4.80 -25.42
C ASN A 125 -3.37 -6.07 -26.20
N GLU A 126 -2.67 -6.35 -27.31
CA GLU A 126 -2.95 -7.50 -28.19
C GLU A 126 -2.13 -8.75 -27.83
N ILE A 127 -0.99 -8.61 -27.15
CA ILE A 127 -0.13 -9.74 -26.75
C ILE A 127 -0.45 -10.15 -25.30
N GLU A 128 -1.53 -10.92 -25.19
CA GLU A 128 -1.97 -11.79 -24.08
C GLU A 128 -1.59 -11.43 -22.62
N PRO A 129 -2.59 -11.11 -21.76
CA PRO A 129 -2.40 -11.01 -20.30
C PRO A 129 -1.91 -12.30 -19.64
N MET A 130 -2.30 -13.46 -20.19
CA MET A 130 -1.97 -14.77 -19.63
C MET A 130 -0.48 -15.11 -19.77
N MET A 131 0.21 -14.51 -20.75
CA MET A 131 1.62 -14.81 -21.00
C MET A 131 2.56 -14.20 -19.95
N ASN A 132 2.10 -13.23 -19.15
CA ASN A 132 2.93 -12.63 -18.10
C ASN A 132 2.98 -13.45 -16.80
N MET A 133 1.97 -14.26 -16.51
CA MET A 133 1.96 -15.11 -15.30
C MET A 133 2.76 -16.39 -15.50
N ASN A 134 2.68 -16.98 -16.69
CA ASN A 134 3.45 -18.18 -17.01
C ASN A 134 4.97 -17.91 -17.03
N LYS A 135 5.40 -16.64 -17.21
CA LYS A 135 6.80 -16.22 -17.08
C LYS A 135 7.38 -16.38 -15.68
N LEU A 136 6.58 -16.53 -14.63
CA LEU A 136 7.09 -16.76 -13.26
C LEU A 136 7.68 -18.16 -13.07
N TYR A 137 7.27 -19.13 -13.89
CA TYR A 137 7.74 -20.51 -13.86
C TYR A 137 8.60 -20.89 -15.07
N ASN A 138 9.18 -19.89 -15.74
CA ASN A 138 10.13 -20.14 -16.83
C ASN A 138 11.50 -20.48 -16.25
N ASN A 139 12.32 -21.22 -17.00
CA ASN A 139 13.65 -21.66 -16.54
C ASN A 139 14.53 -20.56 -15.93
N TYR A 140 14.42 -19.32 -16.40
CA TYR A 140 15.17 -18.18 -15.85
C TYR A 140 14.62 -17.65 -14.51
N SER A 141 13.31 -17.71 -14.29
CA SER A 141 12.64 -17.25 -13.06
C SER A 141 12.44 -18.36 -12.03
N LEU A 142 12.66 -19.63 -12.42
CA LEU A 142 12.54 -20.78 -11.52
C LEU A 142 13.44 -20.65 -10.29
N GLU A 143 14.71 -20.23 -10.44
CA GLU A 143 15.62 -20.02 -9.30
C GLU A 143 15.05 -19.02 -8.28
N MET A 144 14.48 -17.90 -8.76
CA MET A 144 13.83 -16.91 -7.91
C MET A 144 12.59 -17.47 -7.21
N SER A 145 11.79 -18.28 -7.90
CA SER A 145 10.60 -18.91 -7.29
C SER A 145 10.98 -19.94 -6.21
N ILE A 146 12.03 -20.74 -6.43
CA ILE A 146 12.56 -21.71 -5.46
C ILE A 146 13.06 -20.96 -4.21
N LEU A 147 13.79 -19.85 -4.39
CA LEU A 147 14.25 -19.02 -3.26
C LEU A 147 13.08 -18.48 -2.43
N MET A 148 12.01 -17.99 -3.07
CA MET A 148 10.81 -17.50 -2.36
C MET A 148 10.12 -18.60 -1.55
N MET A 149 10.02 -19.82 -2.08
CA MET A 149 9.46 -20.96 -1.35
C MET A 149 10.29 -21.31 -0.11
N ILE A 150 11.61 -21.35 -0.24
CA ILE A 150 12.52 -21.62 0.88
C ILE A 150 12.40 -20.52 1.95
N LEU A 151 12.28 -19.25 1.56
CA LEU A 151 12.08 -18.13 2.49
C LEU A 151 10.77 -18.26 3.27
N LEU A 152 9.66 -18.57 2.60
CA LEU A 152 8.36 -18.78 3.26
C LEU A 152 8.40 -19.93 4.26
N LEU A 153 9.02 -21.06 3.89
CA LEU A 153 9.23 -22.20 4.79
C LEU A 153 10.09 -21.82 6.00
N TRP A 154 11.17 -21.09 5.77
CA TRP A 154 12.07 -20.66 6.83
C TRP A 154 11.39 -19.71 7.81
N ILE A 155 10.62 -18.73 7.32
CA ILE A 155 9.82 -17.82 8.16
C ILE A 155 8.84 -18.60 9.03
N MET A 156 8.15 -19.61 8.48
CA MET A 156 7.22 -20.45 9.26
C MET A 156 7.93 -21.25 10.37
N LEU A 157 9.11 -21.83 10.08
CA LEU A 157 9.91 -22.52 11.10
C LEU A 157 10.36 -21.58 12.21
N VAL A 158 10.79 -20.37 11.87
CA VAL A 158 11.18 -19.34 12.83
C VAL A 158 9.97 -18.89 13.65
N ALA A 159 8.80 -18.69 13.03
CA ALA A 159 7.57 -18.32 13.73
C ALA A 159 7.17 -19.37 14.78
N ILE A 160 7.24 -20.67 14.46
CA ILE A 160 6.98 -21.76 15.42
C ILE A 160 7.97 -21.74 16.59
N LYS A 161 9.26 -21.49 16.31
CA LYS A 161 10.28 -21.38 17.38
C LYS A 161 10.01 -20.18 18.30
N ILE A 162 9.60 -19.03 17.74
CA ILE A 162 9.29 -17.82 18.53
C ILE A 162 7.97 -17.98 19.30
N SER A 163 6.96 -18.67 18.74
CA SER A 163 5.69 -18.90 19.42
C SER A 163 5.78 -19.90 20.57
N ASN A 164 6.78 -20.80 20.56
CA ASN A 164 7.02 -21.78 21.62
C ASN A 164 7.69 -21.18 22.86
N LEU A 165 7.15 -20.07 23.38
CA LEU A 165 7.55 -19.53 24.67
C LEU A 165 6.95 -20.40 25.79
N LYS A 166 7.80 -21.08 26.55
CA LYS A 166 7.44 -21.81 27.78
C LYS A 166 7.09 -20.87 28.93
N LYS A 167 6.12 -19.98 28.75
CA LYS A 167 5.52 -19.20 29.84
C LYS A 167 4.04 -19.53 29.88
N GLY A 168 3.57 -19.89 31.06
CA GLY A 168 2.18 -20.24 31.32
C GLY A 168 1.22 -19.15 30.81
N PRO A 169 -0.08 -19.48 30.66
CA PRO A 169 -1.04 -18.60 30.01
C PRO A 169 -0.95 -17.17 30.55
N PHE A 170 -0.98 -16.17 29.65
CA PHE A 170 -1.15 -14.74 29.96
C PHE A 170 -2.56 -14.44 30.54
N ARG A 171 -3.02 -15.28 31.48
CA ARG A 171 -4.08 -14.94 32.42
C ARG A 171 -3.41 -14.68 33.75
N MET A 172 -3.33 -13.40 34.12
CA MET A 172 -3.23 -13.07 35.54
C MET A 172 -4.42 -13.73 36.23
N LYS A 173 -4.13 -14.58 37.21
CA LYS A 173 -5.14 -14.99 38.17
C LYS A 173 -5.42 -13.75 39.03
N PHE A 174 -6.70 -13.37 39.03
CA PHE A 174 -7.38 -12.36 39.85
C PHE A 174 -7.22 -10.91 39.41
#